data_AF-A0A9P7H8D7-F1
#
_entry.id   AF-A0A9P7H8D7-F1
#
_cell.length_a   1.000
_cell.length_b   1.000
_cell.length_c   1.000
_cell.angle_alpha   90.00
_cell.angle_beta   90.00
_cell.angle_gamma   90.00
#
_symmetry.space_group_name_H-M   'P 1'
#
loop_
_entity.id
_entity.type
_entity.pdbx_description
1 polymer ?
#
loop_
_entity_poly.entity_id
_entity_poly.type
_entity_poly.pdbx_seq_one_letter_code
_entity_poly.pdbx_strand_id
1 'polypeptide(L)'
;MASTDDDARRNRILSHMNKEHTREISYYLRHYTRLSASAASSPTLKDIDLNGMTIKSQDGKDHYVPFTPPLSTWAEVKERIVAMANTARESLGLSDVIVTAYTPPEGFGIFVTGAVLFYFFCAAALPWVQPGTRIWELLNDGFPGGATFFHWLVNAIFWPVIAIHTVECFFFDRKLQRHGVERFSRQWLLWLANCFFEGFPAFQRLDGIVARKQDKSGKTQ
;
A
#
# COMPACT_ATOMS: atom_id res chain seq x y z
N MET A 1 6.69 -20.87 39.03
CA MET A 1 7.74 -21.40 38.14
C MET A 1 7.01 -22.00 36.95
N ALA A 2 7.35 -21.60 35.72
CA ALA A 2 6.75 -22.19 34.52
C ALA A 2 7.10 -23.69 34.46
N SER A 3 6.17 -24.53 34.03
CA SER A 3 6.48 -25.95 33.83
C SER A 3 7.34 -26.13 32.58
N THR A 4 8.10 -27.22 32.49
CA THR A 4 8.90 -27.54 31.30
C THR A 4 8.08 -27.60 30.00
N ASP A 5 6.79 -27.95 30.10
CA ASP A 5 5.87 -27.91 28.96
C ASP A 5 5.50 -26.47 28.55
N ASP A 6 5.32 -25.57 29.52
CA ASP A 6 5.05 -24.15 29.26
C ASP A 6 6.24 -23.48 28.56
N ASP A 7 7.47 -23.78 28.97
CA ASP A 7 8.68 -23.28 28.32
C ASP A 7 8.80 -23.78 26.87
N ALA A 8 8.49 -25.05 26.63
CA ALA A 8 8.46 -25.62 25.30
C ALA A 8 7.37 -24.97 24.43
N ARG A 9 6.19 -24.72 25.00
CA ARG A 9 5.06 -24.05 24.31
C ARG A 9 5.39 -22.59 23.99
N ARG A 10 5.99 -21.86 24.93
CA ARG A 10 6.51 -20.50 24.75
C ARG A 10 7.49 -20.44 23.58
N ASN A 11 8.51 -21.30 23.58
CA ASN A 11 9.53 -21.31 22.52
C ASN A 11 8.94 -21.61 21.14
N ARG A 12 7.96 -22.50 21.04
CA ARG A 12 7.22 -22.75 19.79
C ARG A 12 6.47 -21.51 19.31
N ILE A 13 5.80 -20.79 20.21
CA ILE A 13 5.08 -19.54 19.88
C ILE A 13 6.07 -18.48 19.39
N LEU A 14 7.17 -18.25 20.12
CA LEU A 14 8.19 -17.27 19.74
C LEU A 14 8.77 -17.55 18.34
N SER A 15 9.12 -18.81 18.07
CA SER A 15 9.66 -19.22 16.77
C SER A 15 8.63 -19.03 15.65
N HIS A 16 7.39 -19.46 15.85
CA HIS A 16 6.33 -19.34 14.84
C HIS A 16 6.01 -17.86 14.55
N MET A 17 5.85 -17.05 15.59
CA MET A 17 5.51 -15.63 15.46
C MET A 17 6.62 -14.85 14.75
N ASN A 18 7.88 -15.07 15.12
CA ASN A 18 9.01 -14.39 14.48
C ASN A 18 9.28 -14.87 13.05
N LYS A 19 8.82 -16.06 12.68
CA LYS A 19 9.00 -16.60 11.32
C LYS A 19 7.89 -16.15 10.38
N GLU A 20 6.63 -16.27 10.81
CA GLU A 20 5.47 -16.15 9.92
C GLU A 20 4.62 -14.89 10.19
N HIS A 21 4.78 -14.24 11.34
CA HIS A 21 3.87 -13.18 11.82
C HIS A 21 4.58 -11.88 12.23
N THR A 22 5.74 -11.60 11.64
CA THR A 22 6.53 -10.37 11.96
C THR A 22 5.75 -9.09 11.68
N ARG A 23 4.84 -9.10 10.70
CA ARG A 23 3.99 -7.96 10.40
C ARG A 23 2.93 -7.75 11.47
N GLU A 24 2.27 -8.80 11.93
CA GLU A 24 1.29 -8.75 13.01
C GLU A 24 1.98 -8.29 14.32
N ILE A 25 3.23 -8.72 14.55
CA ILE A 25 4.05 -8.19 15.65
C ILE A 25 4.22 -6.67 15.52
N SER A 26 4.45 -6.14 14.31
CA SER A 26 4.57 -4.68 14.09
C SER A 26 3.29 -3.93 14.45
N TYR A 27 2.12 -4.55 14.33
CA TYR A 27 0.85 -3.92 14.70
C TYR A 27 0.76 -3.70 16.20
N TYR A 28 1.30 -4.62 17.01
CA TYR A 28 1.32 -4.44 18.45
C TYR A 28 2.13 -3.20 18.85
N LEU A 29 3.34 -3.06 18.30
CA LEU A 29 4.20 -1.89 18.52
C LEU A 29 3.51 -0.59 18.09
N ARG A 30 2.89 -0.58 16.91
CA ARG A 30 2.24 0.65 16.40
C ARG A 30 1.02 1.04 17.22
N HIS A 31 0.19 0.08 17.62
CA HIS A 31 -1.06 0.35 18.32
C HIS A 31 -0.86 0.57 19.82
N TYR A 32 -0.25 -0.40 20.50
CA TYR A 32 -0.16 -0.41 21.96
C TYR A 32 0.99 0.44 22.50
N THR A 33 2.06 0.65 21.72
CA THR A 33 3.22 1.46 22.14
C THR A 33 3.39 2.76 21.35
N ARG A 34 2.47 3.02 20.40
CA ARG A 34 2.40 4.25 19.57
C ARG A 34 3.64 4.50 18.72
N LEU A 35 4.41 3.47 18.38
CA LEU A 35 5.54 3.59 17.46
C LEU A 35 5.08 3.92 16.04
N SER A 36 5.91 4.67 15.31
CA SER A 36 5.71 4.90 13.88
C SER A 36 5.85 3.60 13.08
N ALA A 37 5.30 3.56 11.87
CA ALA A 37 5.41 2.38 11.01
C ALA A 37 6.87 1.99 10.72
N SER A 38 7.75 2.99 10.55
CA SER A 38 9.18 2.76 10.36
C SER A 38 9.84 2.23 11.62
N ALA A 39 9.60 2.82 12.80
CA ALA A 39 10.22 2.36 14.05
C ALA A 39 9.75 0.95 14.47
N ALA A 40 8.54 0.57 14.07
CA ALA A 40 7.99 -0.77 14.27
C ALA A 40 8.37 -1.77 13.17
N SER A 41 9.19 -1.39 12.18
CA SER A 41 9.64 -2.29 11.12
C SER A 41 10.59 -3.37 11.67
N SER A 42 10.60 -4.53 11.03
CA SER A 42 11.45 -5.68 11.41
C SER A 42 11.45 -6.03 12.90
N PRO A 43 10.27 -6.15 13.55
CA PRO A 43 10.21 -6.40 14.98
C PRO A 43 10.59 -7.84 15.31
N THR A 44 11.01 -8.07 16.56
CA THR A 44 11.28 -9.42 17.07
C THR A 44 10.57 -9.62 18.41
N LEU A 45 9.68 -10.61 18.48
CA LEU A 45 9.08 -11.06 19.72
C LEU A 45 10.14 -11.78 20.58
N LYS A 46 10.51 -11.19 21.71
CA LYS A 46 11.55 -11.68 22.64
C LYS A 46 11.00 -12.62 23.69
N ASP A 47 9.84 -12.28 24.23
CA ASP A 47 9.23 -12.98 25.34
C ASP A 47 7.72 -12.91 25.26
N ILE A 48 7.07 -13.90 25.88
CA ILE A 48 5.64 -13.95 26.12
C ILE A 48 5.41 -14.74 27.41
N ASP A 49 4.53 -14.22 28.26
CA ASP A 49 4.08 -14.84 29.49
C ASP A 49 2.55 -14.66 29.66
N LEU A 50 1.99 -15.01 30.82
CA LEU A 50 0.55 -14.85 31.06
C LEU A 50 0.10 -13.40 31.27
N ASN A 51 1.04 -12.48 31.50
CA ASN A 51 0.77 -11.07 31.73
C ASN A 51 0.95 -10.21 30.47
N GLY A 52 1.72 -10.67 29.48
CA GLY A 52 1.97 -9.90 28.27
C GLY A 52 3.09 -10.45 27.39
N MET A 53 3.62 -9.58 26.53
CA MET A 53 4.65 -9.89 25.56
C MET A 53 5.71 -8.79 25.48
N THR A 54 6.98 -9.19 25.33
CA THR A 54 8.11 -8.28 25.15
C THR A 54 8.56 -8.32 23.69
N ILE A 55 8.55 -7.16 23.03
CA ILE A 55 8.84 -7.02 21.61
C ILE A 55 9.99 -6.04 21.42
N LYS A 56 11.03 -6.46 20.70
CA LYS A 56 12.14 -5.61 20.28
C LYS A 56 11.78 -4.86 19.00
N SER A 57 11.92 -3.53 19.00
CA SER A 57 11.74 -2.66 17.84
C SER A 57 13.01 -2.55 16.98
N GLN A 58 12.90 -1.89 15.83
CA GLN A 58 14.01 -1.72 14.87
C GLN A 58 15.24 -1.04 15.49
N ASP A 59 15.01 -0.03 16.35
CA ASP A 59 16.06 0.71 17.07
C ASP A 59 16.69 -0.11 18.22
N GLY A 60 16.25 -1.36 18.38
CA GLY A 60 16.78 -2.31 19.33
C GLY A 60 16.21 -2.22 20.74
N LYS A 61 15.25 -1.32 20.99
CA LYS A 61 14.60 -1.17 22.30
C LYS A 61 13.55 -2.25 22.51
N ASP A 62 13.42 -2.69 23.75
CA ASP A 62 12.40 -3.65 24.16
C ASP A 62 11.15 -2.89 24.66
N HIS A 63 9.98 -3.33 24.20
CA HIS A 63 8.69 -2.78 24.56
C HIS A 63 7.81 -3.88 25.16
N TYR A 64 7.22 -3.62 26.31
CA TYR A 64 6.28 -4.53 26.95
C TYR A 64 4.84 -4.19 26.56
N VAL A 65 4.11 -5.18 26.04
CA VAL A 65 2.69 -5.07 25.67
C VAL A 65 1.89 -5.99 26.60
N PRO A 66 1.10 -5.45 27.54
CA PRO A 66 0.38 -6.26 28.52
C PRO A 66 -0.87 -6.92 27.94
N PHE A 67 -1.23 -8.08 28.47
CA PHE A 67 -2.53 -8.71 28.34
C PHE A 67 -3.47 -8.15 29.40
N THR A 68 -4.56 -7.54 28.96
CA THR A 68 -5.59 -6.95 29.85
C THR A 68 -6.94 -7.58 29.54
N PRO A 69 -7.52 -8.40 30.44
CA PRO A 69 -6.93 -8.90 31.69
C PRO A 69 -5.77 -9.89 31.45
N PRO A 70 -4.90 -10.16 32.45
CA PRO A 70 -3.93 -11.25 32.39
C PRO A 70 -4.59 -12.60 32.11
N LEU A 71 -3.84 -13.50 31.50
CA LEU A 71 -4.30 -14.84 31.15
C LEU A 71 -4.24 -15.77 32.35
N SER A 72 -5.20 -16.69 32.44
CA SER A 72 -5.18 -17.70 33.50
C SER A 72 -4.33 -18.89 33.10
N THR A 73 -4.30 -19.21 31.80
CA THR A 73 -3.63 -20.40 31.27
C THR A 73 -2.94 -20.15 29.93
N TRP A 74 -1.93 -20.97 29.62
CA TRP A 74 -1.25 -20.97 28.31
C TRP A 74 -2.14 -21.43 27.14
N ALA A 75 -3.34 -21.96 27.41
CA ALA A 75 -4.30 -22.29 26.36
C ALA A 75 -4.89 -21.02 25.71
N GLU A 76 -5.00 -19.93 26.47
CA GLU A 76 -5.61 -18.67 26.04
C GLU A 76 -4.67 -17.79 25.18
N VAL A 77 -3.36 -18.03 25.24
CA VAL A 77 -2.34 -17.16 24.62
C VAL A 77 -2.57 -16.99 23.12
N LYS A 78 -2.86 -18.08 22.40
CA LYS A 78 -3.08 -18.04 20.95
C LYS A 78 -4.29 -17.16 20.60
N GLU A 79 -5.39 -17.33 21.31
CA GLU A 79 -6.60 -16.52 21.08
C GLU A 79 -6.35 -15.06 21.41
N ARG A 80 -5.65 -14.80 22.53
CA ARG A 80 -5.29 -13.45 22.97
C ARG A 80 -4.46 -12.69 21.94
N ILE A 81 -3.40 -13.30 21.41
CA ILE A 81 -2.53 -12.63 20.42
C ILE A 81 -3.31 -12.33 19.12
N VAL A 82 -4.13 -13.28 18.64
CA VAL A 82 -4.93 -13.09 17.43
C VAL A 82 -5.94 -11.94 17.61
N ALA A 83 -6.65 -11.92 18.73
CA ALA A 83 -7.59 -10.85 19.05
C ALA A 83 -6.88 -9.49 19.11
N MET A 84 -5.75 -9.40 19.82
CA MET A 84 -4.98 -8.17 19.93
C MET A 84 -4.42 -7.69 18.59
N ALA A 85 -4.01 -8.60 17.70
CA ALA A 85 -3.51 -8.28 16.38
C ALA A 85 -4.63 -7.71 15.50
N ASN A 86 -5.83 -8.29 15.57
CA ASN A 86 -7.01 -7.81 14.85
C ASN A 86 -7.42 -6.41 15.32
N THR A 87 -7.52 -6.18 16.63
CA THR A 87 -7.79 -4.85 17.20
C THR A 87 -6.75 -3.83 16.74
N ALA A 88 -5.47 -4.18 16.80
CA ALA A 88 -4.40 -3.31 16.34
C ALA A 88 -4.51 -3.00 14.85
N ARG A 89 -4.71 -4.01 14.00
CA ARG A 89 -4.87 -3.88 12.55
C ARG A 89 -6.04 -2.94 12.19
N GLU A 90 -7.20 -3.15 12.81
CA GLU A 90 -8.40 -2.35 12.56
C GLU A 90 -8.22 -0.90 12.97
N SER A 91 -7.65 -0.66 14.16
CA SER A 91 -7.38 0.70 14.64
C SER A 91 -6.38 1.46 13.76
N LEU A 92 -5.46 0.75 13.11
CA LEU A 92 -4.48 1.31 12.19
C LEU A 92 -5.06 1.50 10.77
N GLY A 93 -6.32 1.11 10.55
CA GLY A 93 -6.99 1.19 9.26
C GLY A 93 -6.42 0.25 8.20
N LEU A 94 -5.78 -0.84 8.62
CA LEU A 94 -5.10 -1.80 7.75
C LEU A 94 -6.04 -2.94 7.32
N SER A 95 -5.87 -3.39 6.07
CA SER A 95 -6.55 -4.56 5.53
C SER A 95 -5.89 -5.84 6.02
N ASP A 96 -6.68 -6.90 6.18
CA ASP A 96 -6.21 -8.28 6.29
C ASP A 96 -5.64 -8.80 4.96
N VAL A 97 -6.16 -8.28 3.85
CA VAL A 97 -5.67 -8.58 2.50
C VAL A 97 -4.45 -7.75 2.11
N ILE A 98 -3.39 -8.45 1.74
CA ILE A 98 -2.09 -7.88 1.39
C ILE A 98 -1.90 -7.92 -0.11
N VAL A 99 -1.42 -6.83 -0.69
CA VAL A 99 -1.07 -6.76 -2.11
C VAL A 99 0.43 -6.93 -2.25
N THR A 100 0.85 -8.08 -2.78
CA THR A 100 2.25 -8.55 -2.77
C THR A 100 2.97 -8.38 -4.10
N ALA A 101 2.24 -8.03 -5.16
CA ALA A 101 2.82 -7.81 -6.48
C ALA A 101 2.15 -6.64 -7.19
N TYR A 102 2.93 -6.00 -8.06
CA TYR A 102 2.42 -5.09 -9.08
C TYR A 102 1.91 -5.89 -10.27
N THR A 103 0.83 -5.41 -10.87
CA THR A 103 0.37 -5.85 -12.20
C THR A 103 0.38 -4.63 -13.13
N PRO A 104 0.58 -4.78 -14.45
CA PRO A 104 0.46 -3.68 -15.41
C PRO A 104 -1.01 -3.36 -15.75
N PRO A 105 -1.31 -2.17 -16.35
CA PRO A 105 -2.64 -1.82 -16.83
C PRO A 105 -3.23 -2.89 -17.73
N GLU A 106 -4.54 -3.07 -17.64
CA GLU A 106 -5.30 -4.02 -18.44
C GLU A 106 -6.62 -3.38 -18.92
N GLY A 107 -7.17 -3.90 -20.01
CA GLY A 107 -8.45 -3.44 -20.56
C GLY A 107 -8.48 -1.93 -20.80
N PHE A 108 -9.48 -1.25 -20.24
CA PHE A 108 -9.66 0.20 -20.37
C PHE A 108 -8.49 1.02 -19.79
N GLY A 109 -7.79 0.50 -18.79
CA GLY A 109 -6.63 1.18 -18.19
C GLY A 109 -5.48 1.40 -19.19
N ILE A 110 -5.32 0.51 -20.18
CA ILE A 110 -4.32 0.66 -21.24
C ILE A 110 -4.63 1.89 -22.11
N PHE A 111 -5.91 2.08 -22.45
CA PHE A 111 -6.35 3.21 -23.25
C PHE A 111 -6.11 4.54 -22.52
N VAL A 112 -6.51 4.62 -21.23
CA VAL A 112 -6.30 5.83 -20.42
C VAL A 112 -4.82 6.15 -20.27
N THR A 113 -4.00 5.14 -19.94
CA THR A 113 -2.54 5.29 -19.85
C THR A 113 -1.95 5.83 -21.16
N GLY A 114 -2.36 5.27 -22.29
CA GLY A 114 -1.93 5.71 -23.62
C GLY A 114 -2.36 7.14 -23.93
N ALA A 115 -3.60 7.52 -23.60
CA ALA A 115 -4.11 8.87 -23.81
C ALA A 115 -3.35 9.93 -23.00
N VAL A 116 -3.05 9.64 -21.73
CA VAL A 116 -2.30 10.56 -20.85
C VAL A 116 -0.83 10.66 -21.29
N LEU A 117 -0.20 9.55 -21.67
CA LEU A 117 1.14 9.56 -22.25
C LEU A 117 1.19 10.36 -23.55
N PHE A 118 0.22 10.17 -24.43
CA PHE A 118 0.10 10.93 -25.68
C PHE A 118 -0.10 12.42 -25.40
N TYR A 119 -0.91 12.77 -24.39
CA TYR A 119 -1.09 14.15 -23.96
C TYR A 119 0.23 14.79 -23.51
N PHE A 120 1.01 14.12 -22.65
CA PHE A 120 2.31 14.63 -22.21
C PHE A 120 3.31 14.71 -23.37
N PHE A 121 3.25 13.79 -24.33
CA PHE A 121 4.00 13.89 -25.58
C PHE A 121 3.61 15.15 -26.36
N CYS A 122 2.32 15.42 -26.54
CA CYS A 122 1.84 16.65 -27.18
C CYS A 122 2.32 17.91 -26.45
N ALA A 123 2.25 17.93 -25.11
CA ALA A 123 2.72 19.04 -24.29
C ALA A 123 4.23 19.25 -24.43
N ALA A 124 5.02 18.17 -24.39
CA ALA A 124 6.45 18.23 -24.64
C ALA A 124 6.77 18.69 -26.06
N ALA A 125 5.94 18.32 -27.04
CA ALA A 125 6.13 18.62 -28.45
C ALA A 125 5.79 20.08 -28.83
N LEU A 126 5.03 20.81 -28.00
CA LEU A 126 4.56 22.17 -28.29
C LEU A 126 5.64 23.15 -28.80
N PRO A 127 6.88 23.17 -28.27
CA PRO A 127 7.92 24.08 -28.77
C PRO A 127 8.24 23.90 -30.26
N TRP A 128 8.03 22.71 -30.83
CA TRP A 128 8.28 22.42 -32.25
C TRP A 128 7.04 22.63 -33.15
N VAL A 129 5.88 22.94 -32.55
CA VAL A 129 4.66 23.28 -33.27
C VAL A 129 4.64 24.80 -33.49
N GLN A 130 5.30 25.26 -34.56
CA GLN A 130 5.44 26.69 -34.87
C GLN A 130 4.84 27.01 -36.24
N PRO A 131 4.37 28.24 -36.48
CA PRO A 131 3.91 28.67 -37.80
C PRO A 131 4.92 28.34 -38.91
N GLY A 132 4.45 27.77 -40.02
CA GLY A 132 5.28 27.37 -41.16
C GLY A 132 5.96 26.00 -41.04
N THR A 133 5.78 25.28 -39.93
CA THR A 133 6.17 23.87 -39.87
C THR A 133 5.09 22.96 -40.44
N ARG A 134 5.49 21.78 -40.93
CA ARG A 134 4.53 20.77 -41.40
C ARG A 134 3.51 20.36 -40.35
N ILE A 135 3.91 20.32 -39.07
CA ILE A 135 3.00 19.95 -37.96
C ILE A 135 1.93 21.03 -37.76
N TRP A 136 2.30 22.30 -37.88
CA TRP A 136 1.37 23.42 -37.80
C TRP A 136 0.33 23.40 -38.92
N GLU A 137 0.76 23.14 -40.16
CA GLU A 137 -0.12 23.01 -41.32
C GLU A 137 -1.08 21.82 -41.16
N LEU A 138 -0.56 20.64 -40.78
CA LEU A 138 -1.38 19.46 -40.51
C LEU A 138 -2.44 19.69 -39.43
N LEU A 139 -2.11 20.43 -38.37
CA LEU A 139 -3.07 20.79 -37.32
C LEU A 139 -4.12 21.78 -37.84
N ASN A 140 -3.77 22.73 -38.69
CA ASN A 140 -4.75 23.64 -39.29
C ASN A 140 -5.75 22.92 -40.20
N ASP A 141 -5.29 21.90 -40.92
CA ASP A 141 -6.12 21.15 -41.85
C ASP A 141 -6.99 20.09 -41.13
N GLY A 142 -6.45 19.47 -40.07
CA GLY A 142 -7.05 18.28 -39.45
C GLY A 142 -7.55 18.43 -38.02
N PHE A 143 -7.08 19.42 -37.26
CA PHE A 143 -7.48 19.60 -35.86
C PHE A 143 -8.58 20.67 -35.74
N PRO A 144 -9.69 20.40 -35.02
CA PRO A 144 -10.73 21.39 -34.81
C PRO A 144 -10.16 22.69 -34.21
N GLY A 145 -10.37 23.83 -34.86
CA GLY A 145 -9.82 25.13 -34.41
C GLY A 145 -8.34 25.37 -34.74
N GLY A 146 -7.69 24.44 -35.45
CA GLY A 146 -6.33 24.55 -35.96
C GLY A 146 -5.23 24.52 -34.90
N ALA A 147 -4.01 24.82 -35.33
CA ALA A 147 -2.82 24.78 -34.48
C ALA A 147 -2.91 25.77 -33.30
N THR A 148 -3.53 26.93 -33.48
CA THR A 148 -3.71 27.91 -32.40
C THR A 148 -4.61 27.36 -31.28
N PHE A 149 -5.72 26.72 -31.63
CA PHE A 149 -6.58 26.09 -30.62
C PHE A 149 -5.89 24.90 -29.96
N PHE A 150 -5.12 24.10 -30.71
CA PHE A 150 -4.29 23.03 -30.14
C PHE A 150 -3.33 23.56 -29.07
N HIS A 151 -2.59 24.64 -29.35
CA HIS A 151 -1.70 25.28 -28.38
C HIS A 151 -2.45 25.73 -27.13
N TRP A 152 -3.58 26.43 -27.32
CA TRP A 152 -4.41 26.87 -26.20
C TRP A 152 -4.89 25.68 -25.37
N LEU A 153 -5.43 24.64 -26.01
CA LEU A 153 -5.98 23.47 -25.34
C LEU A 153 -4.92 22.75 -24.51
N VAL A 154 -3.77 22.45 -25.11
CA VAL A 154 -2.70 21.73 -24.42
C VAL A 154 -2.20 22.52 -23.21
N ASN A 155 -1.98 23.83 -23.35
CA ASN A 155 -1.57 24.69 -22.24
C ASN A 155 -2.65 24.83 -21.17
N ALA A 156 -3.93 24.97 -21.57
CA ALA A 156 -5.05 25.14 -20.66
C ALA A 156 -5.27 23.90 -19.78
N ILE A 157 -5.09 22.69 -20.31
CA ILE A 157 -5.32 21.45 -19.57
C ILE A 157 -4.08 20.90 -18.86
N PHE A 158 -2.90 21.48 -19.05
CA PHE A 158 -1.64 20.99 -18.46
C PHE A 158 -1.65 20.93 -16.94
N TRP A 159 -1.90 22.07 -16.31
CA TRP A 159 -1.97 22.14 -14.86
C TRP A 159 -3.15 21.34 -14.29
N PRO A 160 -4.36 21.38 -14.88
CA PRO A 160 -5.45 20.50 -14.48
C PRO A 160 -5.12 19.01 -14.52
N VAL A 161 -4.51 18.49 -15.59
CA VAL A 161 -4.12 17.07 -15.70
C VAL A 161 -3.11 16.71 -14.60
N ILE A 162 -2.05 17.51 -14.42
CA ILE A 162 -1.07 17.26 -13.37
C ILE A 162 -1.72 17.29 -11.98
N ALA A 163 -2.60 18.25 -11.71
CA ALA A 163 -3.27 18.38 -10.43
C ALA A 163 -4.16 17.17 -10.13
N ILE A 164 -4.99 16.75 -11.08
CA ILE A 164 -5.89 15.61 -10.93
C ILE A 164 -5.08 14.34 -10.65
N HIS A 165 -4.08 14.03 -11.47
CA HIS A 165 -3.29 12.81 -11.33
C HIS A 165 -2.42 12.81 -10.07
N THR A 166 -1.98 13.99 -9.59
CA THR A 166 -1.29 14.10 -8.30
C THR A 166 -2.24 13.80 -7.13
N VAL A 167 -3.48 14.32 -7.19
CA VAL A 167 -4.50 14.04 -6.18
C VAL A 167 -4.88 12.56 -6.18
N GLU A 168 -5.04 11.94 -7.35
CA GLU A 168 -5.26 10.49 -7.47
C GLU A 168 -4.11 9.72 -6.84
N CYS A 169 -2.86 10.04 -7.16
CA CYS A 169 -1.67 9.42 -6.55
C CYS A 169 -1.65 9.56 -5.02
N PHE A 170 -2.05 10.70 -4.47
CA PHE A 170 -2.12 10.90 -3.02
C PHE A 170 -3.13 9.94 -2.34
N PHE A 171 -4.33 9.80 -2.91
CA PHE A 171 -5.32 8.86 -2.37
C PHE A 171 -4.91 7.40 -2.62
N PHE A 172 -4.28 7.12 -3.76
CA PHE A 172 -3.82 5.79 -4.12
C PHE A 172 -2.71 5.32 -3.20
N ASP A 173 -1.75 6.18 -2.85
CA ASP A 173 -0.71 5.88 -1.86
C ASP A 173 -1.31 5.41 -0.52
N ARG A 174 -2.32 6.13 0.00
CA ARG A 174 -2.99 5.74 1.25
C ARG A 174 -3.67 4.38 1.14
N LYS A 175 -4.25 4.09 -0.03
CA LYS A 175 -4.87 2.79 -0.31
C LYS A 175 -3.84 1.66 -0.39
N LEU A 176 -2.70 1.90 -1.03
CA LEU A 176 -1.57 0.98 -1.07
C LEU A 176 -1.05 0.68 0.35
N GLN A 177 -0.90 1.70 1.21
CA GLN A 177 -0.49 1.51 2.60
C GLN A 177 -1.48 0.63 3.39
N ARG A 178 -2.79 0.84 3.19
CA ARG A 178 -3.84 0.00 3.79
C ARG A 178 -3.68 -1.47 3.42
N HIS A 179 -3.19 -1.78 2.23
CA HIS A 179 -2.97 -3.15 1.74
C HIS A 179 -1.52 -3.64 1.89
N GLY A 180 -0.74 -3.00 2.78
CA GLY A 180 0.59 -3.45 3.17
C GLY A 180 1.70 -3.21 2.14
N VAL A 181 1.45 -2.36 1.13
CA VAL A 181 2.48 -1.96 0.18
C VAL A 181 3.33 -0.85 0.79
N GLU A 182 4.55 -1.17 1.19
CA GLU A 182 5.45 -0.23 1.87
C GLU A 182 5.89 0.93 0.96
N ARG A 183 5.83 2.18 1.46
CA ARG A 183 6.33 3.35 0.72
C ARG A 183 7.79 3.17 0.32
N PHE A 184 8.15 3.68 -0.85
CA PHE A 184 9.49 3.57 -1.44
C PHE A 184 9.94 2.14 -1.80
N SER A 185 9.13 1.11 -1.55
CA SER A 185 9.39 -0.21 -2.12
C SER A 185 9.29 -0.16 -3.65
N ARG A 186 9.96 -1.10 -4.34
CA ARG A 186 9.87 -1.23 -5.80
C ARG A 186 8.42 -1.35 -6.28
N GLN A 187 7.61 -2.14 -5.57
CA GLN A 187 6.21 -2.33 -5.90
C GLN A 187 5.39 -1.05 -5.73
N TRP A 188 5.66 -0.27 -4.67
CA TRP A 188 5.03 1.03 -4.46
C TRP A 188 5.35 2.00 -5.60
N LEU A 189 6.63 2.08 -6.00
CA LEU A 189 7.05 2.92 -7.12
C LEU A 189 6.33 2.55 -8.41
N LEU A 190 6.23 1.25 -8.72
CA LEU A 190 5.53 0.76 -9.91
C LEU A 190 4.04 1.12 -9.88
N TRP A 191 3.36 0.89 -8.76
CA TRP A 191 1.94 1.21 -8.62
C TRP A 191 1.69 2.71 -8.70
N LEU A 192 2.49 3.54 -8.03
CA LEU A 192 2.28 4.98 -7.97
C LEU A 192 2.62 5.65 -9.30
N ALA A 193 3.74 5.28 -9.93
CA ALA A 193 4.11 5.79 -11.26
C ALA A 193 3.06 5.41 -12.29
N ASN A 194 2.56 4.17 -12.24
CA ASN A 194 1.51 3.75 -13.13
C ASN A 194 0.17 4.47 -12.85
N CYS A 195 -0.22 4.67 -11.58
CA CYS A 195 -1.41 5.45 -11.23
C CYS A 195 -1.35 6.89 -11.76
N PHE A 196 -0.15 7.49 -11.83
CA PHE A 196 0.01 8.82 -12.39
C PHE A 196 -0.36 8.87 -13.89
N PHE A 197 -0.24 7.78 -14.64
CA PHE A 197 -0.63 7.75 -16.06
C PHE A 197 -2.00 7.10 -16.28
N GLU A 198 -2.29 6.02 -15.56
CA GLU A 198 -3.52 5.26 -15.67
C GLU A 198 -4.71 5.97 -15.00
N GLY A 199 -4.48 6.69 -13.89
CA GLY A 199 -5.51 7.36 -13.10
C GLY A 199 -6.42 6.40 -12.34
N PHE A 200 -7.70 6.77 -12.19
CA PHE A 200 -8.72 5.99 -11.48
C PHE A 200 -8.81 4.48 -11.81
N PRO A 201 -8.66 4.01 -13.06
CA PRO A 201 -8.62 2.56 -13.36
C PRO A 201 -7.60 1.77 -12.54
N ALA A 202 -6.48 2.39 -12.11
CA ALA A 202 -5.53 1.75 -11.19
C ALA A 202 -6.16 1.38 -9.84
N PHE A 203 -7.10 2.19 -9.34
CA PHE A 203 -7.88 1.90 -8.13
C PHE A 203 -8.76 0.68 -8.32
N GLN A 204 -9.51 0.63 -9.44
CA GLN A 204 -10.39 -0.49 -9.75
C GLN A 204 -9.60 -1.79 -9.89
N ARG A 205 -8.41 -1.71 -10.47
CA ARG A 205 -7.49 -2.85 -10.64
C ARG A 205 -6.99 -3.37 -9.30
N LEU A 206 -6.60 -2.47 -8.40
CA LEU A 206 -6.22 -2.82 -7.03
C LEU A 206 -7.40 -3.47 -6.29
N ASP A 207 -8.60 -2.89 -6.39
CA ASP A 207 -9.81 -3.43 -5.76
C ASP A 207 -10.15 -4.83 -6.28
N GLY A 208 -10.04 -5.06 -7.59
CA GLY A 208 -10.22 -6.38 -8.18
C GLY A 208 -9.23 -7.41 -7.65
N ILE A 209 -7.96 -7.02 -7.42
CA ILE A 209 -6.96 -7.91 -6.79
C ILE A 209 -7.35 -8.23 -5.34
N VAL A 210 -7.79 -7.22 -4.58
CA VAL A 210 -8.19 -7.38 -3.19
C VAL A 210 -9.39 -8.31 -3.08
N ALA A 211 -10.44 -8.08 -3.87
CA ALA A 211 -11.65 -8.92 -3.90
C ALA A 211 -11.31 -10.38 -4.23
N ARG A 212 -10.49 -10.63 -5.27
CA ARG A 212 -10.06 -11.98 -5.63
C ARG A 212 -9.28 -12.69 -4.52
N LYS A 213 -8.51 -11.94 -3.72
CA LYS A 213 -7.79 -12.52 -2.58
C LYS A 213 -8.75 -12.84 -1.42
N GLN A 214 -9.73 -11.98 -1.15
CA GLN A 214 -10.77 -12.21 -0.14
C GLN A 214 -11.59 -13.47 -0.43
N ASP A 215 -12.02 -13.65 -1.68
CA ASP A 215 -12.78 -14.83 -2.09
C ASP A 215 -11.99 -16.13 -1.91
N LYS A 216 -10.67 -16.11 -2.18
CA LYS A 216 -9.80 -17.27 -1.99
C LYS A 216 -9.60 -17.61 -0.52
N SER A 217 -9.42 -16.62 0.34
CA SER A 217 -9.32 -16.86 1.79
C SER A 217 -10.62 -17.36 2.39
N GLY A 218 -11.77 -16.86 1.94
CA GLY A 218 -13.09 -17.31 2.41
C GLY A 218 -13.47 -18.72 1.96
N LYS A 219 -12.90 -19.22 0.86
CA LYS A 219 -13.09 -20.61 0.39
C LYS A 219 -12.15 -21.62 1.06
N THR A 220 -11.13 -21.15 1.78
CA THR A 220 -10.09 -21.99 2.40
C THR A 220 -10.28 -22.12 3.92
N GLN A 221 -11.18 -21.31 4.52
CA GLN A 221 -11.67 -21.49 5.88
C GLN A 221 -12.87 -22.44 5.90
#